data_AF-A0AAV0DZJ5-F1
#
_entry.id   AF-A0AAV0DZJ5-F1
#
_cell.length_a   1.000
_cell.length_b   1.000
_cell.length_c   1.000
_cell.angle_alpha   90.00
_cell.angle_beta   90.00
_cell.angle_gamma   90.00
#
_symmetry.space_group_name_H-M   'P 1'
#
loop_
_entity.id
_entity.type
_entity.pdbx_description
1 polymer ?
#
loop_
_entity_poly.entity_id
_entity_poly.type
_entity_poly.pdbx_seq_one_letter_code
_entity_poly.pdbx_strand_id
1 'polypeptide(L)'
;MEFSIRWKPQGIMMHHEAIVEYFRRRGVSAIFLLRRNPLRRLISLLANTYDKDVKLLNGIHKSHVHSPQEAHILAKYKPSVNISALIPKLRSTMKNSAMALDFFKNTRHVVFYYEDIVRNRTKLRDVQEFLGLPIRNLTSLQVKIHSGSLSNQIENWDEVQEKLKGTMYEKFLYTDED
;
A
#
# COMPACT_ATOMS: atom_id res chain seq x y z
N MET A 1 16.24 21.45 -5.81
CA MET A 1 15.40 21.26 -4.61
C MET A 1 14.24 20.38 -5.04
N GLU A 2 14.27 19.10 -4.71
CA GLU A 2 13.20 18.15 -5.06
C GLU A 2 12.25 18.02 -3.88
N PHE A 3 10.97 18.32 -4.11
CA PHE A 3 9.91 18.15 -3.13
C PHE A 3 9.13 16.87 -3.46
N SER A 4 9.04 15.95 -2.51
CA SER A 4 8.22 14.74 -2.62
C SER A 4 6.91 14.94 -1.86
N ILE A 5 5.78 14.78 -2.54
CA ILE A 5 4.44 14.89 -1.95
C ILE A 5 3.73 13.54 -2.09
N ARG A 6 3.22 13.01 -0.97
CA ARG A 6 2.44 11.77 -0.93
C ARG A 6 0.95 12.10 -0.83
N TRP A 7 0.18 11.64 -1.81
CA TRP A 7 -1.27 11.84 -1.85
C TRP A 7 -2.04 10.59 -1.41
N LYS A 8 -3.16 10.80 -0.70
CA LYS A 8 -4.14 9.72 -0.47
C LYS A 8 -4.99 9.55 -1.74
N PRO A 9 -5.38 8.31 -2.10
CA PRO A 9 -6.19 8.05 -3.29
C PRO A 9 -7.47 8.90 -3.36
N GLN A 10 -8.12 9.17 -2.23
CA GLN A 10 -9.35 9.97 -2.17
C GLN A 10 -9.15 11.41 -2.69
N GLY A 11 -8.07 12.07 -2.28
CA GLY A 11 -7.77 13.44 -2.74
C GLY A 11 -7.47 13.49 -4.23
N ILE A 12 -6.79 12.47 -4.75
CA ILE A 12 -6.57 12.32 -6.20
C ILE A 12 -7.90 12.18 -6.92
N MET A 13 -8.79 11.30 -6.45
CA MET A 13 -10.08 11.07 -7.12
C MET A 13 -10.95 12.35 -7.18
N MET A 14 -10.97 13.15 -6.10
CA MET A 14 -11.80 14.36 -6.02
C MET A 14 -11.30 15.53 -6.86
N HIS A 15 -9.99 15.66 -7.05
CA HIS A 15 -9.37 16.84 -7.69
C HIS A 15 -8.48 16.48 -8.89
N HIS A 16 -8.73 15.33 -9.52
CA HIS A 16 -7.84 14.77 -10.53
C HIS A 16 -7.54 15.74 -11.68
N GLU A 17 -8.53 16.46 -12.21
CA GLU A 17 -8.33 17.40 -13.34
C GLU A 17 -7.31 18.50 -12.99
N ALA A 18 -7.50 19.18 -11.86
CA ALA A 18 -6.62 20.25 -11.41
C ALA A 18 -5.21 19.73 -11.10
N ILE A 19 -5.11 18.54 -10.49
CA ILE A 19 -3.82 17.91 -10.19
C ILE A 19 -3.09 17.52 -11.47
N VAL A 20 -3.78 16.85 -12.41
CA VAL A 20 -3.19 16.41 -13.68
C VAL A 20 -2.72 17.61 -14.49
N GLU A 21 -3.52 18.68 -14.57
CA GLU A 21 -3.12 19.89 -15.28
C GLU A 21 -1.91 20.57 -14.62
N TYR A 22 -1.86 20.62 -13.28
CA TYR A 22 -0.68 21.10 -12.57
C TYR A 22 0.57 20.26 -12.89
N PHE A 23 0.45 18.92 -12.85
CA PHE A 23 1.55 18.02 -13.12
C PHE A 23 2.09 18.20 -14.53
N ARG A 24 1.19 18.33 -15.51
CA ARG A 24 1.55 18.59 -16.90
C ARG A 24 2.23 19.94 -17.09
N ARG A 25 1.69 21.03 -16.52
CA ARG A 25 2.26 22.38 -16.63
C ARG A 25 3.63 22.52 -15.95
N ARG A 26 3.84 21.80 -14.84
CA ARG A 26 5.04 21.91 -14.01
C ARG A 26 6.06 20.80 -14.25
N GLY A 27 5.79 19.86 -15.16
CA GLY A 27 6.67 18.72 -15.42
C GLY A 27 6.83 17.79 -14.21
N VAL A 28 5.83 17.72 -13.33
CA VAL A 28 5.89 16.88 -12.12
C VAL A 28 5.83 15.41 -12.54
N SER A 29 6.69 14.63 -11.91
CA SER A 29 6.76 13.19 -12.13
C SER A 29 5.94 12.45 -11.08
N ALA A 30 5.05 11.56 -11.52
CA ALA A 30 4.24 10.74 -10.62
C ALA A 30 4.82 9.33 -10.48
N ILE A 31 4.97 8.85 -9.25
CA ILE A 31 5.33 7.46 -8.97
C ILE A 31 4.12 6.79 -8.31
N PHE A 32 3.54 5.81 -8.98
CA PHE A 32 2.48 4.98 -8.42
C PHE A 32 3.08 3.76 -7.74
N LEU A 33 3.00 3.70 -6.40
CA LEU A 33 3.32 2.49 -5.64
C LEU A 33 2.04 1.75 -5.28
N LEU A 34 1.77 0.66 -6.00
CA LEU A 34 0.56 -0.15 -5.85
C LEU A 34 0.89 -1.47 -5.13
N ARG A 35 -0.12 -2.09 -4.51
CA ARG A 35 -0.02 -3.45 -3.97
C ARG A 35 -0.90 -4.36 -4.82
N ARG A 36 -0.35 -5.46 -5.33
CA ARG A 36 -1.09 -6.42 -6.15
C ARG A 36 -2.17 -7.13 -5.37
N ASN A 37 -1.94 -7.37 -4.07
CA ASN A 37 -2.93 -8.00 -3.19
C ASN A 37 -3.79 -6.93 -2.46
N PRO A 38 -5.03 -6.63 -2.91
CA PRO A 38 -5.92 -5.66 -2.27
C PRO A 38 -6.47 -6.16 -0.92
N LEU A 39 -6.55 -7.47 -0.68
CA LEU A 39 -6.96 -8.04 0.61
C LEU A 39 -5.89 -7.76 1.66
N ARG A 40 -4.63 -8.08 1.35
CA ARG A 40 -3.50 -7.77 2.22
C ARG A 40 -3.38 -6.27 2.48
N ARG A 41 -3.61 -5.43 1.46
CA ARG A 41 -3.69 -3.97 1.63
C ARG A 41 -4.80 -3.57 2.61
N LEU A 42 -6.00 -4.14 2.49
CA LEU A 42 -7.11 -3.84 3.40
C LEU A 42 -6.76 -4.20 4.84
N ILE A 43 -6.21 -5.39 5.07
CA ILE A 43 -5.81 -5.86 6.40
C ILE A 43 -4.75 -4.93 7.01
N SER A 44 -3.71 -4.57 6.25
CA SER A 44 -2.70 -3.61 6.71
C SER A 44 -3.28 -2.22 7.01
N LEU A 45 -4.32 -1.79 6.29
CA LEU A 45 -5.01 -0.52 6.57
C LEU A 45 -5.80 -0.59 7.88
N LEU A 46 -6.50 -1.70 8.14
CA LEU A 46 -7.27 -1.89 9.38
C LEU A 46 -6.35 -1.90 10.61
N ALA A 47 -5.24 -2.65 10.56
CA ALA A 47 -4.26 -2.69 11.64
C ALA A 47 -3.66 -1.29 11.92
N ASN A 48 -3.24 -0.58 10.87
CA ASN A 48 -2.69 0.78 11.02
C ASN A 48 -3.72 1.80 11.55
N THR A 49 -5.00 1.67 11.18
CA THR A 49 -6.07 2.50 11.76
C THR A 49 -6.17 2.27 13.27
N TYR A 50 -6.15 1.01 13.73
CA TYR A 50 -6.14 0.70 15.15
C TYR A 50 -4.91 1.26 15.87
N ASP A 51 -3.71 1.05 15.31
CA ASP A 51 -2.45 1.55 15.89
C ASP A 51 -2.45 3.07 16.05
N LYS A 52 -3.15 3.79 15.15
CA LYS A 52 -3.30 5.24 15.21
C LYS A 52 -4.17 5.68 16.38
N ASP A 53 -5.23 4.95 16.66
CA ASP A 53 -6.19 5.32 17.68
C ASP A 53 -5.68 4.93 19.08
N VAL A 54 -5.04 3.76 19.20
CA VAL A 54 -4.53 3.24 20.48
C VAL A 54 -3.14 3.77 20.83
N LYS A 55 -2.32 4.11 19.83
CA LYS A 55 -0.97 4.68 20.01
C LYS A 55 -0.07 3.84 20.92
N LEU A 56 0.03 2.55 20.62
CA LEU A 56 0.72 1.53 21.41
C LEU A 56 2.20 1.83 21.73
N LEU A 57 2.86 2.70 20.96
CA LEU A 57 4.27 3.05 21.14
C LEU A 57 4.39 4.39 21.87
N ASN A 58 4.36 4.34 23.21
CA ASN A 58 4.52 5.51 24.10
C ASN A 58 3.52 6.64 23.81
N GLY A 59 2.29 6.31 23.41
CA GLY A 59 1.28 7.33 23.07
C GLY A 59 1.52 8.03 21.72
N ILE A 60 2.42 7.50 20.87
CA ILE A 60 2.71 8.03 19.54
C ILE A 60 2.28 7.01 18.48
N HIS A 61 1.51 7.47 17.48
CA HIS A 61 1.23 6.68 16.28
C HIS A 61 2.49 6.59 15.41
N LYS A 62 2.95 5.37 15.12
CA LYS A 62 4.01 5.12 14.13
C LYS A 62 3.49 4.21 13.03
N SER A 63 3.54 4.70 11.80
CA SER A 63 3.23 3.90 10.60
C SER A 63 4.41 3.07 10.10
N HIS A 64 5.61 3.35 10.62
CA HIS A 64 6.86 2.66 10.33
C HIS A 64 7.67 2.57 11.62
N VAL A 65 8.35 1.44 11.82
CA VAL A 65 9.18 1.17 13.00
C VAL A 65 10.60 0.83 12.57
N HIS A 66 11.56 1.11 13.45
CA HIS A 66 12.99 0.87 13.18
C HIS A 66 13.58 -0.25 14.03
N SER A 67 12.77 -0.88 14.89
CA SER A 67 13.19 -2.01 15.73
C SER A 67 12.27 -3.22 15.54
N PRO A 68 12.82 -4.44 15.53
CA PRO A 68 12.01 -5.67 15.54
C PRO A 68 11.06 -5.76 16.73
N GLN A 69 11.44 -5.19 17.88
CA GLN A 69 10.62 -5.18 19.09
C GLN A 69 9.36 -4.33 18.91
N GLU A 70 9.48 -3.10 18.39
CA GLU A 70 8.31 -2.26 18.08
C GLU A 70 7.42 -2.91 17.00
N ALA A 71 8.04 -3.53 15.98
CA ALA A 71 7.31 -4.27 14.95
C ALA A 71 6.48 -5.41 15.56
N HIS A 72 7.08 -6.17 16.47
CA HIS A 72 6.40 -7.25 17.17
C HIS A 72 5.23 -6.76 18.03
N ILE A 73 5.37 -5.62 18.70
CA ILE A 73 4.28 -5.03 19.50
C ILE A 73 3.07 -4.68 18.61
N LEU A 74 3.30 -3.98 17.49
CA LEU A 74 2.22 -3.59 16.57
C LEU A 74 1.60 -4.80 15.85
N ALA A 75 2.39 -5.84 15.57
CA ALA A 75 1.92 -7.05 14.91
C ALA A 75 0.99 -7.92 15.78
N LYS A 76 0.90 -7.66 17.10
CA LYS A 76 0.02 -8.42 18.00
C LYS A 76 -1.46 -8.19 17.73
N TYR A 77 -1.83 -6.99 17.28
CA TYR A 77 -3.21 -6.69 16.97
C TYR A 77 -3.61 -7.37 15.66
N LYS A 78 -4.73 -8.10 15.70
CA LYS A 78 -5.33 -8.76 14.56
C LYS A 78 -6.68 -8.11 14.27
N PRO A 79 -6.82 -7.28 13.23
CA PRO A 79 -8.11 -6.69 12.91
C PRO A 79 -9.12 -7.76 12.49
N SER A 80 -10.39 -7.51 12.80
CA SER A 80 -11.52 -8.22 12.19
C SER A 80 -11.94 -7.52 10.89
N VAL A 81 -12.21 -8.31 9.85
CA VAL A 81 -12.64 -7.82 8.54
C VAL A 81 -14.16 -7.79 8.47
N ASN A 82 -14.73 -6.65 8.07
CA ASN A 82 -16.17 -6.55 7.82
C ASN A 82 -16.54 -7.35 6.55
N ILE A 83 -17.16 -8.52 6.75
CA ILE A 83 -17.51 -9.48 5.70
C ILE A 83 -18.52 -8.92 4.71
N SER A 84 -19.52 -8.17 5.18
CA SER A 84 -20.54 -7.54 4.32
C SER A 84 -19.93 -6.49 3.38
N ALA A 85 -18.90 -5.77 3.83
CA ALA A 85 -18.22 -4.74 3.05
C ALA A 85 -17.00 -5.25 2.26
N LEU A 86 -16.57 -6.50 2.46
CA LEU A 86 -15.31 -7.03 1.95
C LEU A 86 -15.18 -6.91 0.42
N ILE A 87 -16.06 -7.58 -0.33
CA ILE A 87 -16.04 -7.57 -1.80
C ILE A 87 -16.18 -6.14 -2.36
N PRO A 88 -17.15 -5.30 -1.91
CA PRO A 88 -17.22 -3.90 -2.32
C PRO A 88 -15.91 -3.13 -2.11
N LYS A 89 -15.23 -3.37 -0.98
CA LYS A 89 -13.96 -2.71 -0.65
C LYS A 89 -12.82 -3.15 -1.55
N LEU A 90 -12.69 -4.46 -1.83
CA LEU A 90 -11.69 -4.98 -2.77
C LEU A 90 -11.92 -4.42 -4.18
N ARG A 91 -13.17 -4.44 -4.64
CA ARG A 91 -13.57 -3.89 -5.94
C ARG A 91 -13.25 -2.40 -6.06
N SER A 92 -13.67 -1.60 -5.08
CA SER A 92 -13.40 -0.15 -5.06
C SER A 92 -11.90 0.14 -5.03
N THR A 93 -11.14 -0.64 -4.26
CA THR A 93 -9.68 -0.51 -4.18
C THR A 93 -9.02 -0.69 -5.54
N MET A 94 -9.39 -1.75 -6.26
CA MET A 94 -8.87 -2.01 -7.60
C MET A 94 -9.33 -0.94 -8.61
N LYS A 95 -10.62 -0.56 -8.58
CA LYS A 95 -11.18 0.47 -9.45
C LYS A 95 -10.47 1.81 -9.25
N ASN A 96 -10.23 2.22 -8.00
CA ASN A 96 -9.56 3.48 -7.70
C ASN A 96 -8.10 3.49 -8.20
N SER A 97 -7.40 2.37 -8.12
CA SER A 97 -6.06 2.24 -8.70
C SER A 97 -6.09 2.37 -10.23
N ALA A 98 -7.03 1.70 -10.89
CA ALA A 98 -7.18 1.80 -12.35
C ALA A 98 -7.55 3.22 -12.80
N MET A 99 -8.51 3.87 -12.12
CA MET A 99 -8.91 5.26 -12.41
C MET A 99 -7.74 6.23 -12.19
N ALA A 100 -6.96 6.06 -11.12
CA ALA A 100 -5.79 6.90 -10.89
C ALA A 100 -4.76 6.78 -12.01
N LEU A 101 -4.53 5.58 -12.54
CA LEU A 101 -3.64 5.40 -13.70
C LEU A 101 -4.22 6.04 -14.96
N ASP A 102 -5.52 5.88 -15.21
CA ASP A 102 -6.18 6.47 -16.38
C ASP A 102 -6.13 8.01 -16.36
N PHE A 103 -6.38 8.64 -15.21
CA PHE A 103 -6.27 10.10 -15.05
C PHE A 103 -4.87 10.63 -15.40
N PHE A 104 -3.82 9.89 -15.04
CA PHE A 104 -2.44 10.31 -15.20
C PHE A 104 -1.78 9.76 -16.48
N LYS A 105 -2.52 9.07 -17.35
CA LYS A 105 -1.96 8.40 -18.55
C LYS A 105 -1.16 9.33 -19.48
N ASN A 106 -1.53 10.61 -19.52
CA ASN A 106 -0.88 11.65 -20.32
C ASN A 106 0.11 12.51 -19.53
N THR A 107 0.51 12.08 -18.33
CA THR A 107 1.52 12.75 -17.50
C THR A 107 2.79 11.90 -17.43
N ARG A 108 3.92 12.50 -17.03
CA ARG A 108 5.16 11.76 -16.75
C ARG A 108 4.96 10.90 -15.51
N HIS A 109 4.71 9.60 -15.69
CA HIS A 109 4.48 8.69 -14.58
C HIS A 109 5.13 7.32 -14.77
N VAL A 110 5.33 6.62 -13.65
CA VAL A 110 5.80 5.23 -13.60
C VAL A 110 5.02 4.45 -12.54
N VAL A 111 4.83 3.16 -12.77
CA VAL A 111 4.11 2.26 -11.86
C VAL A 111 5.07 1.23 -11.29
N PHE A 112 5.08 1.12 -9.97
CA PHE A 112 5.77 0.07 -9.24
C PHE A 112 4.78 -0.70 -8.39
N TYR A 113 5.04 -1.99 -8.24
CA TYR A 113 4.33 -2.83 -7.29
C TYR A 113 5.21 -3.08 -6.07
N TYR A 114 4.60 -2.96 -4.89
CA TYR A 114 5.25 -3.18 -3.61
C TYR A 114 6.00 -4.52 -3.57
N GLU A 115 5.35 -5.57 -4.07
CA GLU A 115 5.89 -6.92 -4.10
C GLU A 115 7.20 -7.01 -4.92
N ASP A 116 7.31 -6.24 -6.01
CA ASP A 116 8.53 -6.22 -6.84
C ASP A 116 9.68 -5.51 -6.12
N ILE A 117 9.39 -4.41 -5.42
CA ILE A 117 10.40 -3.64 -4.69
C ILE A 117 10.94 -4.44 -3.50
N VAL A 118 10.08 -5.15 -2.79
CA VAL A 118 10.47 -5.96 -1.63
C VAL A 118 11.26 -7.18 -2.06
N ARG A 119 10.83 -7.88 -3.12
CA ARG A 119 11.50 -9.09 -3.63
C ARG A 119 12.79 -8.78 -4.37
N ASN A 120 12.84 -7.69 -5.13
CA ASN A 120 14.01 -7.30 -5.90
C ASN A 120 14.39 -5.84 -5.67
N ARG A 121 15.35 -5.63 -4.76
CA ARG A 121 15.85 -4.28 -4.43
C ARG A 121 16.51 -3.56 -5.62
N THR A 122 16.91 -4.25 -6.68
CA THR A 122 17.44 -3.57 -7.87
C THR A 122 16.39 -2.69 -8.55
N LYS A 123 15.09 -2.93 -8.32
CA LYS A 123 14.00 -2.08 -8.81
C LYS A 123 14.02 -0.65 -8.27
N LEU A 124 14.73 -0.40 -7.17
CA LEU A 124 14.97 0.95 -6.68
C LEU A 124 15.92 1.75 -7.60
N ARG A 125 16.70 1.09 -8.47
CA ARG A 125 17.48 1.76 -9.50
C ARG A 125 16.56 2.35 -10.56
N ASP A 126 15.57 1.59 -11.04
CA ASP A 126 14.56 2.05 -12.00
C ASP A 126 13.85 3.33 -11.49
N VAL A 127 13.59 3.44 -10.18
CA VAL A 127 13.02 4.64 -9.55
C VAL A 127 13.98 5.84 -9.66
N GLN A 128 15.27 5.64 -9.33
CA GLN A 128 16.28 6.69 -9.41
C GLN A 128 16.50 7.15 -10.85
N GLU A 129 16.57 6.21 -11.80
CA GLU A 129 16.69 6.49 -13.24
C GLU A 129 15.48 7.26 -13.75
N PHE A 130 14.26 6.85 -13.39
CA PHE A 130 13.04 7.58 -13.74
C PHE A 130 13.05 9.01 -13.20
N LEU A 131 13.54 9.24 -11.98
CA LEU A 131 13.64 10.59 -11.42
C LEU A 131 14.81 11.42 -12.00
N GLY A 132 15.75 10.79 -12.72
CA GLY A 132 16.97 11.45 -13.17
C GLY A 132 17.99 11.67 -12.05
N LEU A 133 17.91 10.84 -10.99
CA LEU A 133 18.77 10.91 -9.82
C LEU A 133 20.05 10.07 -9.99
N PRO A 134 21.17 10.48 -9.37
CA PRO A 134 22.37 9.65 -9.31
C PRO A 134 22.08 8.30 -8.65
N ILE A 135 22.53 7.22 -9.28
CA ILE A 135 22.32 5.86 -8.74
C ILE A 135 23.15 5.67 -7.49
N ARG A 136 22.47 5.39 -6.38
CA ARG A 136 23.07 5.10 -5.08
C ARG A 136 22.47 3.82 -4.50
N ASN A 137 23.23 3.22 -3.60
CA ASN A 137 22.73 2.13 -2.79
C ASN A 137 21.78 2.71 -1.71
N LEU A 138 20.48 2.47 -1.85
CA LEU A 138 19.47 2.96 -0.92
C LEU A 138 19.33 1.98 0.25
N THR A 139 19.42 2.49 1.47
CA THR A 139 19.20 1.74 2.69
C THR A 139 18.01 2.31 3.46
N SER A 140 17.35 1.46 4.25
CA SER A 140 16.26 1.85 5.13
C SER A 140 16.40 1.11 6.44
N LEU A 141 16.15 1.82 7.55
CA LEU A 141 16.05 1.22 8.87
C LEU A 141 14.63 0.66 9.13
N GLN A 142 13.70 0.85 8.19
CA GLN A 142 12.32 0.40 8.38
C GLN A 142 12.24 -1.12 8.40
N VAL A 143 11.56 -1.63 9.43
CA VAL A 143 11.27 -3.05 9.60
C VAL A 143 9.82 -3.32 9.19
N LYS A 144 9.58 -4.44 8.50
CA LYS A 144 8.23 -4.91 8.15
C LYS A 144 7.50 -5.26 9.45
N ILE A 145 6.34 -4.63 9.67
CA ILE A 145 5.54 -4.85 10.88
C ILE A 145 4.81 -6.20 10.82
N HIS A 146 4.03 -6.43 9.76
CA HIS A 146 3.29 -7.67 9.59
C HIS A 146 4.03 -8.61 8.62
N SER A 147 4.54 -9.72 9.14
CA SER A 147 5.10 -10.85 8.39
C SER A 147 4.18 -12.09 8.50
N GLY A 148 4.41 -13.09 7.64
CA GLY A 148 3.65 -14.36 7.63
C GLY A 148 2.32 -14.31 6.88
N SER A 149 1.59 -15.42 6.92
CA SER A 149 0.32 -15.63 6.21
C SER A 149 -0.77 -14.61 6.62
N LEU A 150 -1.73 -14.39 5.73
CA LEU A 150 -2.88 -13.53 6.04
C LEU A 150 -3.75 -14.08 7.18
N SER A 151 -3.85 -15.40 7.30
CA SER A 151 -4.58 -16.08 8.38
C SER A 151 -4.05 -15.71 9.77
N ASN A 152 -2.75 -15.47 9.89
CA ASN A 152 -2.14 -15.06 11.15
C ASN A 152 -2.34 -13.57 11.47
N GLN A 153 -2.86 -12.77 10.53
CA GLN A 153 -2.96 -11.32 10.63
C GLN A 153 -4.38 -10.83 10.92
N ILE A 154 -5.39 -11.69 10.92
CA ILE A 154 -6.79 -11.32 11.23
C ILE A 154 -7.45 -12.33 12.16
N GLU A 155 -8.50 -11.91 12.87
CA GLU A 155 -9.23 -12.77 13.81
C GLU A 155 -10.22 -13.70 13.12
N ASN A 156 -10.95 -13.18 12.12
CA ASN A 156 -12.02 -13.90 11.43
C ASN A 156 -11.59 -14.44 10.06
N TRP A 157 -10.43 -15.13 10.01
CA TRP A 157 -9.87 -15.65 8.76
C TRP A 157 -10.82 -16.61 8.03
N ASP A 158 -11.48 -17.51 8.76
CA ASP A 158 -12.35 -18.53 8.15
C ASP A 158 -13.53 -17.89 7.42
N GLU A 159 -14.15 -16.86 8.00
CA GLU A 159 -15.23 -16.09 7.37
C GLU A 159 -14.75 -15.35 6.10
N VAL A 160 -13.54 -14.78 6.15
CA VAL A 160 -12.94 -14.11 4.98
C VAL A 160 -12.68 -15.12 3.86
N GLN A 161 -12.12 -16.28 4.20
CA GLN A 161 -11.85 -17.35 3.25
C GLN A 161 -13.15 -17.84 2.61
N GLU A 162 -14.16 -18.14 3.42
CA GLU A 162 -15.49 -18.57 2.95
C GLU A 162 -16.11 -17.53 2.02
N LYS A 163 -16.05 -16.25 2.39
CA LYS A 163 -16.64 -15.16 1.60
C LYS A 163 -15.98 -14.98 0.23
N LEU A 164 -14.68 -15.26 0.11
CA LEU A 164 -13.92 -15.04 -1.12
C LEU A 164 -13.82 -16.29 -2.00
N LYS A 165 -13.99 -17.48 -1.44
CA LYS A 165 -13.95 -18.74 -2.19
C LYS A 165 -15.02 -18.79 -3.27
N GLY A 166 -14.67 -19.28 -4.45
CA GLY A 166 -15.54 -19.29 -5.63
C GLY A 166 -15.75 -17.93 -6.30
N THR A 167 -15.09 -16.87 -5.81
CA THR A 167 -15.16 -15.53 -6.41
C THR A 167 -13.89 -15.18 -7.17
N MET A 168 -13.94 -14.16 -8.03
CA MET A 168 -12.74 -13.63 -8.72
C MET A 168 -11.65 -13.09 -7.76
N TYR A 169 -11.98 -12.92 -6.48
CA TYR A 169 -11.09 -12.42 -5.44
C TYR A 169 -10.39 -13.56 -4.67
N GLU A 170 -10.77 -14.82 -4.88
CA GLU A 170 -10.19 -15.99 -4.22
C GLU A 170 -8.66 -16.05 -4.34
N LYS A 171 -8.14 -15.69 -5.51
CA LYS A 171 -6.69 -15.63 -5.77
C LYS A 171 -5.89 -14.82 -4.74
N PHE A 172 -6.52 -13.84 -4.10
CA PHE A 172 -5.89 -12.98 -3.10
C PHE A 172 -5.70 -13.65 -1.73
N LEU A 173 -6.32 -14.82 -1.50
CA LEU A 173 -6.11 -15.64 -0.31
C LEU A 173 -4.74 -16.32 -0.31
N TYR A 174 -4.24 -16.69 -1.49
CA TYR A 174 -3.06 -17.55 -1.66
C TYR A 174 -1.84 -16.82 -2.24
N THR A 175 -1.97 -15.54 -2.57
CA THR A 175 -0.83 -14.77 -3.05
C THR A 175 0.02 -14.36 -1.85
N ASP A 176 0.94 -15.24 -1.45
CA ASP A 176 1.98 -14.93 -0.47
C ASP A 176 3.07 -14.04 -1.09
N GLU A 177 3.69 -13.19 -0.25
CA GLU A 177 4.75 -12.25 -0.64
C GLU A 177 6.16 -12.82 -0.41
N ASP A 178 6.28 -14.10 -0.02
CA ASP A 178 7.55 -14.71 0.35
C ASP A 178 8.24 -15.41 -0.83
#